data_AF-Q5V7J8-F1
#
_entry.id   AF-Q5V7J8-F1
#
_cell.length_a   1.000
_cell.length_b   1.000
_cell.length_c   1.000
_cell.angle_alpha   90.00
_cell.angle_beta   90.00
_cell.angle_gamma   90.00
#
_symmetry.space_group_name_H-M   'P 1'
#
loop_
_entity.id
_entity.type
_entity.pdbx_description
1 polymer ?
#
loop_
_entity_poly.entity_id
_entity_poly.type
_entity_poly.pdbx_seq_one_letter_code
_entity_poly.pdbx_strand_id
1 'polypeptide(L)'
;MSKISRFTKKAVQLAKNAVGERGEVAAPEGGGGFAEYAVVSLHCLRVYLEKSYRVALDLLSEMPQILGEIGLDAADLPDHSTLVKWFDRIKTALWRVLLRLSAQEHEPSGHAAIDATFFDRENASKHYCRRTNYRVQTLKATALVDTESQAILDVHCTTEKRHDTQLGWQVARATRRPRQPRCRQRLRLDGFTRKTPRRGRKTPDQTP
;
A
#
# COMPACT_ATOMS: atom_id res chain seq x y z
N MET A 1 -0.29 3.69 28.20
CA MET A 1 -0.36 4.24 26.84
C MET A 1 -1.50 3.55 26.10
N SER A 2 -2.43 4.30 25.50
CA SER A 2 -3.61 3.74 24.81
C SER A 2 -3.22 3.06 23.50
N LYS A 3 -4.08 2.17 22.96
CA LYS A 3 -3.84 1.50 21.67
C LYS A 3 -3.63 2.52 20.53
N ILE A 4 -4.42 3.58 20.53
CA ILE A 4 -4.36 4.66 19.53
C ILE A 4 -3.09 5.50 19.65
N SER A 5 -2.65 5.83 20.86
CA SER A 5 -1.37 6.53 21.08
C SER A 5 -0.19 5.68 20.58
N ARG A 6 -0.13 4.40 20.96
CA ARG A 6 0.93 3.52 20.45
C ARG A 6 0.92 3.40 18.91
N PHE A 7 -0.26 3.32 18.31
CA PHE A 7 -0.41 3.30 16.85
C PHE A 7 0.09 4.62 16.23
N THR A 8 -0.33 5.77 16.78
CA THR A 8 0.04 7.10 16.29
C THR A 8 1.55 7.31 16.33
N LYS A 9 2.20 7.03 17.46
CA LYS A 9 3.67 7.09 17.56
C LYS A 9 4.36 6.25 16.48
N LYS A 10 3.87 5.04 16.23
CA LYS A 10 4.45 4.15 15.22
C LYS A 10 4.20 4.67 13.80
N ALA A 11 2.99 5.17 13.53
CA ALA A 11 2.64 5.76 12.25
C ALA A 11 3.49 6.99 11.94
N VAL A 12 3.68 7.90 12.91
CA VAL A 12 4.55 9.08 12.79
C VAL A 12 5.99 8.65 12.53
N GLN A 13 6.51 7.70 13.30
CA GLN A 13 7.88 7.19 13.11
C GLN A 13 8.09 6.63 11.69
N LEU A 14 7.16 5.80 11.21
CA LEU A 14 7.23 5.22 9.87
C LEU A 14 7.07 6.28 8.77
N ALA A 15 6.18 7.26 8.97
CA ALA A 15 5.95 8.35 8.03
C ALA A 15 7.21 9.24 7.88
N LYS A 16 7.85 9.62 8.99
CA LYS A 16 9.11 10.37 8.98
C LYS A 16 10.22 9.64 8.23
N ASN A 17 10.34 8.33 8.47
CA ASN A 17 11.29 7.47 7.76
C ASN A 17 10.97 7.33 6.26
N ALA A 18 9.68 7.34 5.89
CA ALA A 18 9.25 7.21 4.49
C ALA A 18 9.46 8.49 3.67
N VAL A 19 9.24 9.66 4.28
CA VAL A 19 9.45 10.98 3.67
C VAL A 19 10.95 11.33 3.62
N GLY A 20 11.76 10.76 4.51
CA GLY A 20 13.20 11.05 4.59
C GLY A 20 13.49 12.34 5.35
N GLU A 21 12.76 12.56 6.44
CA GLU A 21 12.63 13.86 7.07
C GLU A 21 13.95 14.43 7.66
N ARG A 22 14.25 15.67 7.27
CA ARG A 22 15.27 16.55 7.88
C ARG A 22 14.57 17.63 8.73
N GLY A 23 14.07 17.27 9.91
CA GLY A 23 13.67 18.26 10.94
C GLY A 23 12.59 19.26 10.53
N GLU A 24 11.63 18.87 9.68
CA GLU A 24 10.50 19.72 9.31
C GLU A 24 9.47 19.83 10.45
N VAL A 25 8.81 20.98 10.55
CA VAL A 25 7.72 21.21 11.53
C VAL A 25 6.40 20.77 10.91
N ALA A 26 5.56 20.06 11.66
CA ALA A 26 4.28 19.50 11.17
C ALA A 26 3.39 20.54 10.48
N ALA A 27 3.27 21.72 11.10
CA ALA A 27 2.58 22.89 10.60
C ALA A 27 3.48 24.12 10.85
N PRO A 28 4.13 24.71 9.83
CA PRO A 28 4.99 25.86 10.03
C PRO A 28 4.19 27.14 10.31
N GLU A 29 4.63 27.92 11.31
CA GLU A 29 4.06 29.23 11.64
C GLU A 29 4.22 30.20 10.46
N GLY A 30 3.16 30.96 10.15
CA GLY A 30 3.19 31.98 9.08
C GLY A 30 2.65 31.54 7.71
N GLY A 31 2.11 30.31 7.61
CA GLY A 31 1.49 29.82 6.39
C GLY A 31 2.50 29.16 5.45
N GLY A 32 2.57 27.84 5.55
CA GLY A 32 3.29 26.94 4.65
C GLY A 32 2.55 25.61 4.62
N GLY A 33 2.74 24.82 3.57
CA GLY A 33 2.10 23.50 3.48
C GLY A 33 2.48 22.61 4.68
N PHE A 34 1.57 21.75 5.11
CA PHE A 34 1.83 20.75 6.15
C PHE A 34 3.01 19.85 5.76
N ALA A 35 3.83 19.46 6.75
CA ALA A 35 4.89 18.49 6.53
C ALA A 35 4.29 17.16 6.04
N GLU A 36 4.95 16.51 5.08
CA GLU A 36 4.39 15.31 4.46
C GLU A 36 4.15 14.20 5.48
N TYR A 37 5.02 14.05 6.49
CA TYR A 37 4.87 13.02 7.52
C TYR A 37 3.61 13.23 8.36
N ALA A 38 3.23 14.48 8.61
CA ALA A 38 2.05 14.81 9.42
C ALA A 38 0.79 14.41 8.67
N VAL A 39 0.73 14.72 7.38
CA VAL A 39 -0.41 14.35 6.51
C VAL A 39 -0.51 12.83 6.33
N VAL A 40 0.62 12.12 6.13
CA VAL A 40 0.64 10.64 6.10
C VAL A 40 0.11 10.06 7.40
N SER A 41 0.52 10.61 8.54
CA SER A 41 0.09 10.14 9.86
C SER A 41 -1.42 10.32 10.07
N LEU A 42 -1.98 11.45 9.65
CA LEU A 42 -3.42 11.71 9.67
C LEU A 42 -4.19 10.71 8.79
N HIS A 43 -3.67 10.36 7.61
CA HIS A 43 -4.25 9.32 6.76
C HIS A 43 -4.24 7.94 7.42
N CYS A 44 -3.12 7.56 8.05
CA CYS A 44 -3.02 6.32 8.81
C CYS A 44 -4.06 6.27 9.94
N LEU A 45 -4.26 7.39 10.65
CA LEU A 45 -5.26 7.48 11.72
C LEU A 45 -6.68 7.41 11.19
N ARG A 46 -6.98 8.07 10.07
CA ARG A 46 -8.29 7.96 9.42
C ARG A 46 -8.61 6.51 9.06
N VAL A 47 -7.64 5.76 8.54
CA VAL A 47 -7.79 4.33 8.24
C VAL A 47 -7.96 3.51 9.52
N TYR A 48 -7.15 3.76 10.55
CA TYR A 48 -7.22 3.07 11.84
C TYR A 48 -8.57 3.25 12.56
N LEU A 49 -9.16 4.43 12.47
CA LEU A 49 -10.47 4.74 13.03
C LEU A 49 -11.63 4.22 12.18
N GLU A 50 -11.36 3.78 10.94
CA GLU A 50 -12.36 3.35 9.96
C GLU A 50 -13.45 4.40 9.71
N LYS A 51 -13.08 5.69 9.73
CA LYS A 51 -14.01 6.81 9.56
C LYS A 51 -13.81 7.54 8.24
N SER A 52 -14.81 8.33 7.87
CA SER A 52 -14.69 9.32 6.80
C SER A 52 -13.70 10.42 7.20
N TYR A 53 -13.18 11.16 6.23
CA TYR A 53 -12.25 12.27 6.48
C TYR A 53 -12.80 13.30 7.49
N ARG A 54 -14.07 13.68 7.36
CA ARG A 54 -14.71 14.64 8.26
C ARG A 54 -14.79 14.13 9.69
N VAL A 55 -15.36 12.92 9.86
CA VAL A 55 -15.56 12.33 11.18
C VAL A 55 -14.23 12.00 11.85
N ALA A 56 -13.22 11.56 11.10
CA ALA A 56 -11.90 11.29 11.65
C ALA A 56 -11.26 12.57 12.21
N LEU A 57 -11.31 13.67 11.46
CA LEU A 57 -10.71 14.94 11.87
C LEU A 57 -11.46 15.59 13.05
N ASP A 58 -12.79 15.51 13.05
CA ASP A 58 -13.64 15.97 14.16
C ASP A 58 -13.37 15.18 15.46
N LEU A 59 -13.17 13.86 15.36
CA LEU A 59 -12.75 13.08 16.52
C LEU A 59 -11.33 13.43 16.98
N LEU A 60 -10.42 13.71 16.05
CA LEU A 60 -9.04 14.05 16.37
C LEU A 60 -8.91 15.44 17.03
N SER A 61 -9.78 16.40 16.71
CA SER A 61 -9.79 17.71 17.40
C SER A 61 -10.12 17.57 18.89
N GLU A 62 -10.89 16.56 19.28
CA GLU A 62 -11.17 16.23 20.69
C GLU A 62 -10.04 15.43 21.37
N MET A 63 -8.96 15.12 20.65
CA MET A 63 -7.86 14.27 21.12
C MET A 63 -6.51 14.98 21.03
N PRO A 64 -6.29 16.09 21.77
CA PRO A 64 -5.06 16.90 21.66
C PRO A 64 -3.79 16.10 22.00
N GLN A 65 -3.89 15.11 22.88
CA GLN A 65 -2.76 14.23 23.21
C GLN A 65 -2.27 13.41 22.00
N ILE A 66 -3.18 13.02 21.10
CA ILE A 66 -2.85 12.27 19.89
C ILE A 66 -2.29 13.21 18.82
N LEU A 67 -2.85 14.41 18.69
CA LEU A 67 -2.32 15.44 17.79
C LEU A 67 -0.90 15.87 18.18
N GLY A 68 -0.64 16.01 19.48
CA GLY A 68 0.69 16.31 20.00
C GLY A 68 1.75 15.26 19.65
N GLU A 69 1.36 13.99 19.44
CA GLU A 69 2.30 12.96 18.96
C GLU A 69 2.71 13.14 17.49
N ILE A 70 1.87 13.80 16.69
CA ILE A 70 2.17 14.19 15.31
C ILE A 70 2.94 15.52 15.28
N GLY A 71 2.80 16.32 16.33
CA GLY A 71 3.32 17.69 16.43
C GLY A 71 2.33 18.73 15.91
N LEU A 72 1.02 18.45 15.99
CA LEU A 72 -0.06 19.36 15.62
C LEU A 72 -0.85 19.75 16.87
N ASP A 73 -1.40 20.96 16.86
CA ASP A 73 -2.48 21.34 17.77
C ASP A 73 -3.84 21.27 17.06
N ALA A 74 -4.93 21.31 17.83
CA ALA A 74 -6.28 21.29 17.27
C ALA A 74 -6.56 22.49 16.35
N ALA A 75 -5.90 23.63 16.59
CA ALA A 75 -5.98 24.82 15.74
C ALA A 75 -5.27 24.63 14.39
N ASP A 76 -4.28 23.74 14.32
CA ASP A 76 -3.49 23.47 13.12
C ASP A 76 -4.05 22.30 12.29
N LEU A 77 -5.23 21.78 12.65
CA LEU A 77 -5.80 20.64 11.97
C LEU A 77 -6.21 21.02 10.54
N PRO A 78 -5.74 20.31 9.49
CA PRO A 78 -6.15 20.62 8.13
C PRO A 78 -7.65 20.36 7.94
N ASP A 79 -8.30 21.18 7.11
CA ASP A 79 -9.65 20.85 6.63
C ASP A 79 -9.65 19.50 5.88
N HIS A 80 -10.75 18.76 6.00
CA HIS A 80 -10.93 17.47 5.34
C HIS A 80 -10.66 17.51 3.83
N SER A 81 -11.01 18.60 3.15
CA SER A 81 -10.77 18.75 1.72
C SER A 81 -9.28 18.88 1.39
N THR A 82 -8.48 19.44 2.30
CA THR A 82 -7.02 19.50 2.18
C THR A 82 -6.43 18.09 2.26
N LEU A 83 -6.90 17.27 3.21
CA LEU A 83 -6.42 15.90 3.37
C LEU A 83 -6.73 15.04 2.12
N VAL A 84 -7.92 15.20 1.55
CA VAL A 84 -8.35 14.53 0.31
C VAL A 84 -7.50 14.98 -0.88
N LYS A 85 -7.38 16.30 -1.11
CA LYS A 85 -6.57 16.82 -2.23
C LYS A 85 -5.11 16.41 -2.13
N TRP A 86 -4.59 16.30 -0.90
CA TRP A 86 -3.23 15.83 -0.68
C TRP A 86 -3.09 14.34 -1.02
N PHE A 87 -4.08 13.52 -0.66
CA PHE A 87 -4.11 12.10 -1.04
C PHE A 87 -4.09 11.89 -2.56
N ASP A 88 -4.75 12.77 -3.32
CA ASP A 88 -4.74 12.68 -4.78
C ASP A 88 -3.38 13.08 -5.39
N ARG A 89 -2.61 13.93 -4.70
CA ARG A 89 -1.32 14.45 -5.18
C ARG A 89 -0.13 13.55 -4.81
N ILE A 90 -0.23 12.82 -3.70
CA ILE A 90 0.88 12.02 -3.22
C ILE A 90 1.22 10.89 -4.18
N LYS A 91 2.52 10.72 -4.45
CA LYS A 91 3.02 9.64 -5.29
C LYS A 91 2.84 8.29 -4.59
N THR A 92 2.36 7.29 -5.32
CA THR A 92 2.25 5.89 -4.86
C THR A 92 3.58 5.35 -4.31
N ALA A 93 4.72 5.88 -4.77
CA ALA A 93 6.04 5.53 -4.27
C ALA A 93 6.16 5.69 -2.74
N LEU A 94 5.61 6.75 -2.15
CA LEU A 94 5.68 6.98 -0.71
C LEU A 94 4.90 5.90 0.04
N TRP A 95 3.67 5.57 -0.39
CA TRP A 95 2.89 4.48 0.20
C TRP A 95 3.59 3.13 0.11
N ARG A 96 4.32 2.87 -0.98
CA ARG A 96 5.14 1.66 -1.11
C ARG A 96 6.33 1.65 -0.15
N VAL A 97 6.97 2.80 0.08
CA VAL A 97 8.04 2.90 1.08
C VAL A 97 7.47 2.67 2.48
N LEU A 98 6.34 3.30 2.79
CA LEU A 98 5.65 3.11 4.07
C LEU A 98 5.30 1.64 4.31
N LEU A 99 4.70 0.97 3.32
CA LEU A 99 4.38 -0.46 3.38
C LEU A 99 5.62 -1.33 3.62
N ARG A 100 6.74 -1.02 2.95
CA ARG A 100 7.99 -1.76 3.15
C ARG A 100 8.55 -1.57 4.56
N LEU A 101 8.51 -0.34 5.08
CA LEU A 101 8.96 -0.05 6.44
C LEU A 101 8.07 -0.73 7.47
N SER A 102 6.74 -0.70 7.30
CA SER A 102 5.84 -1.44 8.18
C SER A 102 6.05 -2.95 8.10
N ALA A 103 6.26 -3.50 6.90
CA ALA A 103 6.54 -4.92 6.72
C ALA A 103 7.87 -5.37 7.36
N GLN A 104 8.85 -4.46 7.52
CA GLN A 104 10.11 -4.76 8.19
C GLN A 104 9.97 -4.91 9.71
N GLU A 105 8.91 -4.34 10.30
CA GLU A 105 8.60 -4.51 11.72
C GLU A 105 8.01 -5.89 12.03
N HIS A 106 7.55 -6.61 11.00
CA HIS A 106 7.06 -7.97 11.12
C HIS A 106 8.19 -8.98 10.90
N GLU A 107 8.25 -9.98 11.78
CA GLU A 107 9.08 -11.17 11.58
C GLU A 107 8.36 -12.11 10.61
N PRO A 108 8.92 -12.37 9.41
CA PRO A 108 8.25 -13.22 8.42
C PRO A 108 8.26 -14.68 8.86
N SER A 109 7.15 -15.38 8.66
CA SER A 109 7.01 -16.84 8.92
C SER A 109 7.84 -17.72 7.99
N GLY A 110 8.42 -17.13 6.94
CA GLY A 110 9.12 -17.87 5.88
C GLY A 110 8.18 -18.45 4.81
N HIS A 111 6.87 -18.26 4.95
CA HIS A 111 5.85 -18.65 3.98
C HIS A 111 4.99 -17.43 3.62
N ALA A 112 4.69 -17.26 2.34
CA ALA A 112 3.87 -16.15 1.87
C ALA A 112 2.94 -16.61 0.75
N ALA A 113 1.70 -16.14 0.80
CA ALA A 113 0.70 -16.32 -0.22
C ALA A 113 0.71 -15.13 -1.18
N ILE A 114 0.38 -15.41 -2.44
CA ILE A 114 0.18 -14.39 -3.47
C ILE A 114 -1.28 -14.46 -3.87
N ASP A 115 -1.96 -13.33 -3.75
CA ASP A 115 -3.32 -13.17 -4.25
C ASP A 115 -3.43 -11.93 -5.13
N ALA A 116 -4.31 -11.99 -6.12
CA ALA A 116 -4.52 -10.88 -7.05
C ALA A 116 -6.01 -10.53 -7.14
N THR A 117 -6.29 -9.26 -6.92
CA THR A 117 -7.62 -8.68 -7.07
C THR A 117 -7.64 -7.65 -8.20
N PHE A 118 -8.82 -7.37 -8.72
CA PHE A 118 -9.04 -6.44 -9.82
C PHE A 118 -9.94 -5.29 -9.34
N PHE A 119 -9.50 -4.06 -9.59
CA PHE A 119 -10.24 -2.84 -9.31
C PHE A 119 -10.55 -2.13 -10.63
N ASP A 120 -11.81 -1.82 -10.88
CA ASP A 120 -12.18 -0.98 -12.02
C ASP A 120 -11.96 0.49 -11.66
N ARG A 121 -11.17 1.21 -12.47
CA ARG A 121 -10.87 2.63 -12.24
C ARG A 121 -12.06 3.54 -12.50
N GLU A 122 -13.00 3.07 -13.31
CA GLU A 122 -14.22 3.78 -13.65
C GLU A 122 -15.42 2.83 -13.51
N ASN A 123 -16.47 3.34 -12.89
CA ASN A 123 -17.69 2.57 -12.64
C ASN A 123 -18.62 2.71 -13.86
N ALA A 124 -18.28 2.06 -14.97
CA ALA A 124 -19.09 2.07 -16.18
C ALA A 124 -19.91 0.77 -16.30
N SER A 125 -21.22 0.90 -16.55
CA SER A 125 -22.07 -0.28 -16.70
C SER A 125 -21.69 -1.08 -17.94
N LYS A 126 -21.77 -2.42 -17.88
CA LYS A 126 -21.49 -3.28 -19.03
C LYS A 126 -22.31 -2.90 -20.27
N HIS A 127 -23.55 -2.43 -20.06
CA HIS A 127 -24.42 -1.96 -21.13
C HIS A 127 -23.87 -0.69 -21.79
N TYR A 128 -23.46 0.31 -21.01
CA TYR A 128 -22.83 1.52 -21.52
C TYR A 128 -21.55 1.21 -22.29
N CYS A 129 -20.67 0.38 -21.72
CA CYS A 129 -19.41 -0.03 -22.35
C CYS A 129 -19.61 -0.68 -23.72
N ARG A 130 -20.62 -1.56 -23.85
CA ARG A 130 -20.95 -2.23 -25.12
C ARG A 130 -21.49 -1.27 -26.18
N ARG A 131 -22.31 -0.29 -25.78
CA ARG A 131 -22.94 0.67 -26.71
C ARG A 131 -21.93 1.70 -27.23
N THR A 132 -21.02 2.18 -26.38
CA THR A 132 -20.07 3.25 -26.73
C THR A 132 -18.69 2.73 -27.13
N ASN A 133 -18.50 1.41 -27.17
CA ASN A 133 -17.19 0.78 -27.31
C ASN A 133 -16.16 1.26 -26.27
N TYR A 134 -16.65 1.64 -25.08
CA TYR A 134 -15.83 2.13 -23.98
C TYR A 134 -15.15 0.95 -23.27
N ARG A 135 -13.83 1.05 -23.07
CA ARG A 135 -13.02 0.04 -22.38
C ARG A 135 -12.71 0.50 -20.96
N VAL A 136 -13.30 -0.20 -19.98
CA VAL A 136 -13.00 0.00 -18.56
C VAL A 136 -11.53 -0.26 -18.31
N GLN A 137 -10.85 0.70 -17.71
CA GLN A 137 -9.47 0.54 -17.26
C GLN A 137 -9.47 -0.23 -15.94
N THR A 138 -9.22 -1.53 -16.01
CA THR A 138 -9.07 -2.37 -14.81
C THR A 138 -7.62 -2.32 -14.32
N LEU A 139 -7.44 -2.04 -13.03
CA LEU A 139 -6.20 -2.17 -12.29
C LEU A 139 -6.13 -3.55 -11.64
N LYS A 140 -5.08 -4.30 -11.93
CA LYS A 140 -4.76 -5.53 -11.21
C LYS A 140 -3.83 -5.19 -10.04
N ALA A 141 -4.24 -5.56 -8.83
CA ALA A 141 -3.44 -5.43 -7.62
C ALA A 141 -3.09 -6.83 -7.11
N THR A 142 -1.81 -7.17 -7.13
CA THR A 142 -1.26 -8.42 -6.60
C THR A 142 -0.60 -8.14 -5.25
N ALA A 143 -1.09 -8.74 -4.19
CA ALA A 143 -0.55 -8.63 -2.84
C ALA A 143 0.26 -9.88 -2.49
N LEU A 144 1.40 -9.68 -1.82
CA LEU A 144 2.15 -10.73 -1.14
C LEU A 144 1.82 -10.64 0.34
N VAL A 145 1.31 -11.72 0.92
CA VAL A 145 0.80 -11.76 2.30
C VAL A 145 1.52 -12.87 3.06
N ASP A 146 2.00 -12.57 4.27
CA ASP A 146 2.52 -13.60 5.17
C ASP A 146 1.40 -14.54 5.63
N THR A 147 1.62 -15.85 5.57
CA THR A 147 0.54 -16.81 5.85
C THR A 147 0.19 -16.95 7.33
N GLU A 148 1.12 -16.65 8.24
CA GLU A 148 0.87 -16.78 9.68
C GLU A 148 0.35 -15.45 10.25
N SER A 149 1.05 -14.36 9.99
CA SER A 149 0.71 -13.05 10.54
C SER A 149 -0.36 -12.31 9.75
N GLN A 150 -0.70 -12.81 8.54
CA GLN A 150 -1.62 -12.15 7.59
C GLN A 150 -1.17 -10.71 7.22
N ALA A 151 0.11 -10.39 7.43
CA ALA A 151 0.65 -9.08 7.11
C ALA A 151 0.88 -8.94 5.61
N ILE A 152 0.46 -7.81 5.04
CA ILE A 152 0.76 -7.47 3.65
C ILE A 152 2.22 -7.03 3.59
N LEU A 153 3.04 -7.75 2.83
CA LEU A 153 4.49 -7.54 2.74
C LEU A 153 4.88 -6.60 1.58
N ASP A 154 4.24 -6.76 0.42
CA ASP A 154 4.41 -5.87 -0.73
C ASP A 154 3.18 -5.98 -1.65
N VAL A 155 2.94 -4.93 -2.43
CA VAL A 155 1.84 -4.84 -3.38
C VAL A 155 2.36 -4.38 -4.73
N HIS A 156 1.92 -5.04 -5.79
CA HIS A 156 2.17 -4.65 -7.16
C HIS A 156 0.86 -4.32 -7.87
N CYS A 157 0.75 -3.08 -8.35
CA CYS A 157 -0.39 -2.62 -9.13
C CYS A 157 0.02 -2.47 -10.60
N THR A 158 -0.75 -3.03 -11.52
CA THR A 158 -0.54 -2.91 -12.96
C THR A 158 -1.85 -2.81 -13.71
N THR A 159 -1.88 -2.04 -14.80
CA THR A 159 -3.01 -1.97 -15.73
C THR A 159 -2.92 -3.05 -16.82
N GLU A 160 -1.80 -3.77 -16.89
CA GLU A 160 -1.59 -4.85 -17.85
C GLU A 160 -2.10 -6.19 -17.28
N LYS A 161 -2.71 -7.00 -18.14
CA LYS A 161 -3.13 -8.36 -17.80
C LYS A 161 -1.95 -9.33 -17.82
N ARG A 162 -1.01 -9.17 -16.88
CA ARG A 162 0.10 -10.10 -16.69
C ARG A 162 -0.31 -11.30 -15.83
N HIS A 163 0.26 -12.46 -16.12
CA HIS A 163 0.01 -13.69 -15.36
C HIS A 163 0.60 -13.57 -13.94
N ASP A 164 -0.14 -14.04 -12.93
CA ASP A 164 0.23 -13.91 -11.51
C ASP A 164 1.59 -14.51 -11.18
N THR A 165 1.95 -15.62 -11.81
CA THR A 165 3.27 -16.25 -11.69
C THR A 165 4.43 -15.30 -12.07
N GLN A 166 4.24 -14.42 -13.06
CA GLN A 166 5.30 -13.50 -13.47
C GLN A 166 5.43 -12.31 -12.50
N LEU A 167 4.29 -11.82 -11.99
CA LEU A 167 4.23 -10.73 -11.03
C LEU A 167 4.69 -11.17 -9.64
N GLY A 168 4.22 -12.34 -9.18
CA GLY A 168 4.56 -12.93 -7.89
C GLY A 168 6.06 -13.08 -7.68
N TRP A 169 6.81 -13.46 -8.73
CA TRP A 169 8.26 -13.55 -8.66
C TRP A 169 8.95 -12.20 -8.46
N GLN A 170 8.39 -11.12 -9.00
CA GLN A 170 8.92 -9.76 -8.81
C GLN A 170 8.66 -9.28 -7.38
N VAL A 171 7.45 -9.49 -6.87
CA VAL A 171 7.04 -9.08 -5.52
C VAL A 171 7.84 -9.86 -4.46
N ALA A 172 8.00 -11.18 -4.63
CA ALA A 172 8.81 -12.01 -3.74
C ALA A 172 10.30 -11.60 -3.74
N ARG A 173 10.84 -11.15 -4.87
CA ARG A 173 12.23 -10.65 -4.93
C ARG A 173 12.39 -9.28 -4.28
N ALA A 174 11.46 -8.36 -4.50
CA ALA A 174 11.52 -7.02 -3.93
C ALA A 174 11.44 -7.05 -2.39
N THR A 175 10.78 -8.06 -1.85
CA THR A 175 10.60 -8.27 -0.40
C THR A 175 11.79 -8.99 0.26
N ARG A 176 12.75 -9.52 -0.51
CA ARG A 176 13.95 -10.16 0.07
C ARG A 176 14.79 -9.11 0.79
N ARG A 177 14.88 -9.20 2.13
CA ARG A 177 15.82 -8.41 2.92
C ARG A 177 17.25 -8.63 2.40
N PRO A 178 18.12 -7.59 2.34
CA PRO A 178 19.54 -7.80 2.17
C PRO A 178 20.04 -8.71 3.30
N ARG A 179 20.88 -9.70 2.96
CA ARG A 179 21.43 -10.67 3.91
C ARG A 179 22.11 -9.95 5.07
N GLN A 180 21.55 -10.02 6.28
CA GLN A 180 22.39 -9.91 7.48
C GLN A 180 23.24 -11.19 7.57
N PRO A 181 24.54 -11.12 7.94
CA PRO A 181 25.44 -12.28 7.89
C PRO A 181 25.08 -13.45 8.82
N ARG A 182 24.08 -13.30 9.73
CA ARG A 182 23.84 -14.24 10.82
C ARG A 182 22.55 -15.07 10.77
N CYS A 183 21.58 -14.78 9.89
CA CYS A 183 20.33 -15.55 9.86
C CYS A 183 20.18 -16.34 8.56
N ARG A 184 20.45 -17.65 8.63
CA ARG A 184 20.14 -18.63 7.59
C ARG A 184 18.67 -19.05 7.68
N GLN A 185 17.74 -18.19 7.29
CA GLN A 185 16.39 -18.64 6.93
C GLN A 185 16.02 -18.09 5.56
N ARG A 186 15.88 -19.04 4.63
CA ARG A 186 15.55 -18.83 3.23
C ARG A 186 14.03 -18.92 3.15
N LEU A 187 13.35 -17.89 2.67
CA LEU A 187 12.00 -18.05 2.11
C LEU A 187 12.08 -19.17 1.06
N ARG A 188 11.54 -20.34 1.37
CA ARG A 188 11.51 -21.47 0.43
C ARG A 188 10.43 -21.19 -0.58
N LEU A 189 10.84 -20.71 -1.76
CA LEU A 189 10.00 -20.67 -2.95
C LEU A 189 10.03 -22.05 -3.61
N ASP A 190 9.56 -23.08 -2.90
CA ASP A 190 9.42 -24.41 -3.47
C ASP A 190 8.15 -24.41 -4.32
N GLY A 191 8.30 -24.35 -5.66
CA GLY A 191 7.17 -24.44 -6.60
C GLY A 191 7.27 -23.58 -7.87
N PHE A 192 8.19 -22.61 -7.95
CA PHE A 192 8.32 -21.75 -9.13
C PHE A 192 9.34 -22.26 -10.15
N THR A 193 9.06 -23.42 -10.78
CA THR A 193 9.83 -23.87 -11.94
C THR A 193 9.32 -23.19 -13.21
N ARG A 194 10.16 -22.36 -13.85
CA ARG A 194 9.95 -21.88 -15.23
C ARG A 194 10.06 -23.05 -16.21
N LYS A 195 9.00 -23.82 -16.42
CA LYS A 195 8.86 -24.67 -17.61
C LYS A 195 7.41 -24.67 -18.07
N THR A 196 7.09 -23.81 -19.03
CA THR A 196 5.93 -23.97 -19.90
C THR A 196 6.32 -24.92 -21.04
N PRO A 197 5.68 -26.10 -21.19
CA PRO A 197 5.86 -26.91 -22.39
C PRO A 197 5.10 -26.24 -23.55
N ARG A 198 5.79 -25.97 -24.67
CA ARG A 198 5.13 -25.60 -25.92
C ARG A 198 4.33 -26.81 -26.41
N ARG A 199 2.99 -26.75 -26.32
CA ARG A 199 2.11 -27.68 -27.07
C ARG A 199 2.19 -27.34 -28.56
N GLY A 200 2.86 -28.18 -29.34
CA GLY A 200 2.82 -28.12 -30.80
C GLY A 200 1.40 -28.40 -31.31
N ARG A 201 0.92 -27.55 -32.23
CA ARG A 201 -0.31 -27.83 -33.01
C ARG A 201 -0.05 -29.05 -33.89
N LYS A 202 -0.82 -30.12 -33.72
CA LYS A 202 -0.99 -31.15 -34.75
C LYS A 202 -2.06 -30.65 -35.73
N THR A 203 -1.67 -30.48 -36.99
CA THR A 203 -2.58 -30.37 -38.14
C THR A 203 -3.28 -31.72 -38.34
N PRO A 204 -4.60 -31.77 -38.53
CA PRO A 204 -5.26 -32.99 -38.96
C PRO A 204 -5.04 -33.16 -40.47
N ASP A 205 -4.38 -34.27 -40.83
CA ASP A 205 -4.28 -34.76 -42.19
C ASP A 205 -5.66 -35.13 -42.74
N GLN A 206 -5.86 -34.76 -43.99
CA GLN A 206 -6.97 -35.18 -44.84
C GLN A 206 -6.69 -36.58 -45.37
N THR A 207 -7.72 -37.43 -45.48
CA THR A 207 -8.13 -38.25 -46.65
C THR A 207 -8.90 -39.51 -46.24
N PRO A 208 -9.63 -40.18 -47.16
CA PRO A 208 -10.13 -39.74 -48.46
C PRO A 208 -11.65 -39.52 -48.47
#